data_AF-C9N1G5-F1
#
_entry.id   AF-C9N1G5-F1
#
_cell.length_a   1.000
_cell.length_b   1.000
_cell.length_c   1.000
_cell.angle_alpha   90.00
_cell.angle_beta   90.00
_cell.angle_gamma   90.00
#
_symmetry.space_group_name_H-M   'P 1'
#
loop_
_entity.id
_entity.type
_entity.pdbx_description
1 polymer ?
#
loop_
_entity_poly.entity_id
_entity_poly.type
_entity_poly.pdbx_seq_one_letter_code
_entity_poly.pdbx_strand_id
1 'polypeptide(L)' 'MKSLFKILIIAMLGLSVVGCELLDPKGWEKASEYRRERGRTCYEKYNGNVYCEDTK' A
#
# COMPACT_ATOMS: atom_id res chain seq x y z
N MET A 1 -29.10 -13.80 -19.57
CA MET A 1 -27.66 -13.58 -19.84
C MET A 1 -27.25 -12.10 -19.86
N LYS A 2 -28.04 -11.17 -20.42
CA LYS A 2 -27.67 -9.73 -20.48
C LYS A 2 -27.56 -9.02 -19.12
N SER A 3 -28.33 -9.46 -18.11
CA SER A 3 -28.34 -8.83 -16.78
C SER A 3 -27.16 -9.26 -15.89
N LEU A 4 -26.70 -10.51 -16.02
CA LEU A 4 -25.56 -11.03 -15.24
C LEU A 4 -24.27 -10.25 -15.57
N PHE A 5 -24.02 -10.00 -16.86
CA PHE A 5 -22.87 -9.23 -17.32
C PHE A 5 -22.87 -7.79 -16.78
N LYS A 6 -24.05 -7.16 -16.66
CA LYS A 6 -24.15 -5.80 -16.09
C LYS A 6 -23.76 -5.77 -14.62
N ILE A 7 -24.17 -6.77 -13.85
CA ILE A 7 -23.83 -6.86 -12.41
C ILE A 7 -22.33 -7.10 -12.23
N LEU A 8 -21.71 -7.96 -13.03
CA LEU A 8 -20.27 -8.20 -12.98
C LEU A 8 -19.45 -6.94 -13.28
N ILE A 9 -19.88 -6.15 -14.27
CA ILE A 9 -19.23 -4.90 -14.63
C ILE A 9 -19.35 -3.89 -13.47
N ILE A 10 -20.53 -3.74 -12.87
CA ILE A 10 -20.72 -2.85 -11.71
C ILE A 10 -19.91 -3.31 -10.50
N ALA A 11 -19.81 -4.62 -10.26
CA ALA A 11 -19.02 -5.17 -9.17
C ALA A 11 -17.53 -4.89 -9.33
N MET A 12 -16.95 -5.08 -10.53
CA MET A 12 -15.55 -4.74 -10.79
C MET A 12 -15.28 -3.24 -10.69
N LEU A 13 -16.19 -2.42 -11.22
CA LEU A 13 -16.09 -0.97 -11.10
C LEU A 13 -16.18 -0.53 -9.62
N GLY A 14 -17.09 -1.10 -8.85
CA GLY A 14 -17.17 -0.90 -7.40
C GLY A 14 -15.85 -1.27 -6.72
N LEU A 15 -15.35 -2.49 -6.95
CA LEU A 15 -14.10 -2.98 -6.36
C LEU A 15 -12.89 -2.09 -6.67
N SER A 16 -12.84 -1.55 -7.89
CA SER A 16 -11.78 -0.61 -8.31
C SER A 16 -11.84 0.74 -7.58
N VAL A 17 -13.04 1.20 -7.23
CA VAL A 17 -13.24 2.49 -6.53
C VAL A 17 -12.98 2.33 -5.03
N VAL A 18 -13.45 1.25 -4.41
CA VAL A 18 -13.11 0.97 -3.00
C VAL A 18 -11.63 0.65 -2.83
N GLY A 19 -10.94 0.12 -3.84
CA GLY A 19 -9.50 -0.14 -3.78
C GLY A 19 -8.63 1.09 -3.55
N CYS A 20 -9.06 2.29 -3.99
CA CYS A 20 -8.28 3.52 -3.82
C CYS A 20 -8.57 4.27 -2.51
N GLU A 21 -9.75 4.09 -1.89
CA GLU A 21 -10.09 4.73 -0.60
C GLU A 21 -9.91 3.79 0.62
N LEU A 22 -9.86 2.46 0.40
CA LEU A 22 -9.44 1.48 1.42
C LEU A 22 -7.92 1.37 1.61
N LEU A 23 -7.10 2.05 0.81
CA LEU A 23 -5.65 2.15 1.06
C LEU A 23 -5.38 3.16 2.18
N ASP A 24 -5.87 2.78 3.35
CA ASP A 24 -5.75 3.30 4.71
C ASP A 24 -4.73 4.46 4.89
N PRO A 25 -5.13 5.73 4.66
CA PRO A 25 -4.23 6.88 4.83
C PRO A 25 -3.67 6.96 6.26
N LYS A 26 -4.46 6.54 7.26
CA LYS A 26 -4.02 6.45 8.66
C LYS A 26 -2.97 5.36 8.87
N GLY A 27 -3.08 4.23 8.15
CA GLY A 27 -2.14 3.13 8.17
C GLY A 27 -0.81 3.51 7.54
N TRP A 28 -0.83 4.26 6.44
CA TRP A 28 0.38 4.84 5.83
C TRP A 28 1.03 5.87 6.75
N GLU A 29 0.25 6.72 7.40
CA GLU A 29 0.73 7.70 8.37
C GLU A 29 1.42 7.00 9.56
N LYS A 30 0.77 6.00 10.17
CA LYS A 30 1.37 5.21 11.25
C LYS A 30 2.58 4.40 10.80
N ALA A 31 2.55 3.83 9.60
CA ALA A 31 3.71 3.13 9.04
C ALA A 31 4.88 4.09 8.82
N SER A 32 4.60 5.32 8.40
CA SER A 32 5.61 6.37 8.27
C SER A 32 6.14 6.81 9.63
N GLU A 33 5.26 6.98 10.62
CA GLU A 33 5.61 7.34 11.99
C GLU A 33 6.48 6.25 12.62
N TYR A 34 6.08 4.99 12.54
CA TYR A 34 6.84 3.85 13.05
C TYR A 34 8.23 3.71 12.42
N ARG A 35 8.35 3.97 11.11
CA ARG A 35 9.66 4.02 10.44
C ARG A 35 10.54 5.13 11.02
N ARG A 36 9.94 6.28 11.34
CA ARG A 36 10.61 7.43 11.94
C ARG A 36 10.97 7.22 13.41
N GLU A 37 10.11 6.56 14.18
CA GLU A 37 10.32 6.24 15.59
C GLU A 37 11.38 5.17 15.80
N ARG A 38 11.34 4.08 15.01
CA ARG A 38 12.41 3.07 15.01
C ARG A 38 13.77 3.67 14.66
N GLY A 39 13.78 4.85 14.02
CA GLY A 39 14.99 5.54 13.67
C GLY A 39 15.87 4.68 12.78
N ARG A 40 15.31 3.91 11.83
CA ARG A 40 16.11 3.05 10.95
C ARG A 40 15.85 3.39 9.49
N THR A 41 16.91 3.55 8.71
CA THR A 41 16.83 3.79 7.28
C THR A 41 17.42 2.60 6.55
N CYS A 42 16.63 1.99 5.67
CA CYS A 42 17.10 0.88 4.85
C CYS A 42 17.40 1.37 3.43
N TYR A 43 18.54 0.96 2.91
CA TYR A 43 19.04 1.28 1.60
C TYR A 43 19.20 0.02 0.77
N GLU A 44 18.83 0.09 -0.49
CA GLU A 44 19.04 -0.99 -1.46
C GLU A 44 20.30 -0.71 -2.28
N LYS A 45 21.21 -1.68 -2.34
CA LYS A 45 22.42 -1.62 -3.15
C LYS A 45 22.10 -1.99 -4.59
N TYR A 46 22.94 -1.54 -5.53
CA TYR A 46 22.83 -1.87 -6.96
C TYR A 46 22.82 -3.37 -7.27
N ASN A 47 23.27 -4.21 -6.34
CA ASN A 47 23.29 -5.67 -6.45
C ASN A 47 22.10 -6.36 -5.77
N GLY A 48 21.05 -5.60 -5.41
CA GLY A 48 19.82 -6.11 -4.79
C GLY A 48 19.93 -6.42 -3.29
N ASN A 49 21.07 -6.15 -2.66
CA ASN A 49 21.22 -6.31 -1.21
C ASN A 49 20.64 -5.11 -0.47
N VAL A 50 19.74 -5.37 0.48
CA VAL A 50 19.20 -4.35 1.38
C VAL A 50 19.99 -4.35 2.69
N TYR A 51 20.40 -3.18 3.15
CA TYR A 51 20.99 -2.98 4.47
C TYR A 51 20.27 -1.85 5.20
N CYS A 52 20.18 -1.92 6.52
CA CYS A 52 19.52 -0.92 7.34
C CYS A 52 20.50 -0.31 8.33
N GLU A 53 20.46 1.00 8.46
CA GLU A 53 21.23 1.77 9.43
C GLU A 53 20.28 2.33 10.47
N ASP A 54 20.63 2.17 11.74
CA ASP A 54 19.96 2.87 12.83
C ASP A 54 20.51 4.32 12.87
N THR A 55 19.61 5.26 12.67
CA THR A 55 19.79 6.72 12.61
C THR A 55 19.51 7.40 13.96
N LYS A 56 19.23 6.63 15.00
CA LYS A 56 18.83 7.13 16.32
C LYS A 56 19.40 6.28 17.45
#